data_AF-A0A8T4E9K0-F1
#
_entry.id   AF-A0A8T4E9K0-F1
#
_cell.length_a   1.000
_cell.length_b   1.000
_cell.length_c   1.000
_cell.angle_alpha   90.00
_cell.angle_beta   90.00
_cell.angle_gamma   90.00
#
_symmetry.space_group_name_H-M   'P 1'
#
loop_
_entity.id
_entity.type
_entity.pdbx_description
1 polymer ?
#
loop_
_entity_poly.entity_id
_entity_poly.type
_entity_poly.pdbx_seq_one_letter_code
_entity_poly.pdbx_strand_id
1 'polypeptide(L)'
;MADKEDVMGALSEVMDPELGISVVDLGLIYGVNVHKGKAEVRMTFTTPACPMLNLIVSKVEEAVNRVGGISEVSVKLVWDPPWSPQRISEAGKRALGFGK
;
A
#
# COMPACT_ATOMS: atom_id res chain seq x y z
N MET A 1 20.32 1.38 7.14
CA MET A 1 19.77 0.30 6.29
C MET A 1 18.31 0.68 6.09
N ALA A 2 17.68 0.40 4.95
CA ALA A 2 16.26 0.73 4.81
C ALA A 2 15.47 -0.06 5.86
N ASP A 3 14.60 0.63 6.59
CA ASP A 3 13.75 0.05 7.62
C ASP A 3 12.27 0.13 7.21
N LYS A 4 11.40 -0.48 8.00
CA LYS A 4 9.96 -0.55 7.71
C LYS A 4 9.33 0.83 7.49
N GLU A 5 9.78 1.84 8.24
CA GLU A 5 9.27 3.20 8.18
C GLU A 5 9.58 3.88 6.85
N ASP A 6 10.77 3.68 6.28
CA ASP A 6 11.16 4.22 4.97
C ASP A 6 10.25 3.67 3.87
N VAL A 7 9.99 2.35 3.92
CA VAL A 7 9.10 1.68 2.97
C VAL A 7 7.65 2.14 3.14
N MET A 8 7.16 2.28 4.37
CA MET A 8 5.83 2.83 4.63
C MET A 8 5.69 4.27 4.13
N GLY A 9 6.75 5.07 4.24
CA GLY A 9 6.83 6.42 3.67
C GLY A 9 6.62 6.40 2.16
N ALA A 10 7.39 5.59 1.43
CA ALA A 10 7.25 5.47 -0.03
C ALA A 10 5.85 4.95 -0.46
N LEU A 11 5.29 4.00 0.29
CA LEU A 11 3.94 3.49 0.03
C LEU A 11 2.85 4.55 0.21
N SER A 12 3.07 5.55 1.07
CA SER A 12 2.11 6.64 1.27
C SER A 12 2.00 7.58 0.07
N GLU A 13 2.98 7.58 -0.82
CA GLU A 13 2.96 8.35 -2.08
C GLU A 13 2.19 7.64 -3.20
N VAL A 14 1.92 6.34 -3.05
CA VAL A 14 1.18 5.55 -4.04
C VAL A 14 -0.31 5.77 -3.86
N MET A 15 -0.91 6.52 -4.79
CA MET A 15 -2.34 6.84 -4.78
C MET A 15 -3.15 5.87 -5.63
N ASP A 16 -4.32 5.51 -5.11
CA ASP A 16 -5.38 4.86 -5.87
C ASP A 16 -5.93 5.84 -6.94
N PRO A 17 -5.90 5.48 -8.23
CA PRO A 17 -6.30 6.38 -9.30
C PRO A 17 -7.82 6.60 -9.39
N GLU A 18 -8.64 5.76 -8.75
CA GLU A 18 -10.10 5.95 -8.72
C GLU A 18 -10.52 6.86 -7.57
N LEU A 19 -9.92 6.69 -6.39
CA LEU A 19 -10.30 7.41 -5.18
C LEU A 19 -9.41 8.62 -4.87
N GLY A 20 -8.22 8.70 -5.46
CA GLY A 20 -7.27 9.79 -5.21
C GLY A 20 -6.64 9.76 -3.80
N ILE A 21 -6.61 8.58 -3.15
CA ILE A 21 -6.14 8.41 -1.77
C ILE A 21 -4.99 7.41 -1.75
N SER A 22 -4.05 7.60 -0.82
CA SER A 22 -2.92 6.69 -0.69
C SER A 22 -3.38 5.27 -0.33
N VAL A 23 -2.65 4.26 -0.83
CA VAL A 23 -2.92 2.85 -0.47
C VAL A 23 -2.73 2.59 1.02
N VAL A 24 -1.95 3.42 1.71
CA VAL A 24 -1.76 3.40 3.16
C VAL A 24 -3.02 3.93 3.86
N ASP A 25 -3.54 5.08 3.44
CA ASP A 25 -4.73 5.69 4.03
C ASP A 25 -6.02 4.93 3.73
N LEU A 26 -6.08 4.24 2.58
CA LEU A 26 -7.16 3.29 2.28
C LEU A 26 -7.07 2.02 3.14
N GLY A 27 -5.98 1.82 3.88
CA GLY A 27 -5.78 0.63 4.70
C GLY A 27 -5.58 -0.65 3.88
N LEU A 28 -5.05 -0.52 2.65
CA LEU A 28 -4.77 -1.65 1.76
C LEU A 28 -3.49 -2.38 2.14
N ILE A 29 -2.57 -1.71 2.84
CA ILE A 29 -1.31 -2.29 3.32
C ILE A 29 -1.56 -3.02 4.64
N TYR A 30 -1.38 -4.35 4.64
CA TYR A 30 -1.59 -5.19 5.82
C TYR A 30 -0.31 -5.43 6.60
N GLY A 31 0.84 -5.36 5.92
CA GLY A 31 2.12 -5.43 6.59
C GLY A 31 3.28 -5.22 5.65
N VAL A 32 4.35 -4.68 6.22
CA VAL A 32 5.64 -4.51 5.55
C VAL A 32 6.68 -5.20 6.42
N ASN A 33 7.50 -6.05 5.81
CA ASN A 33 8.64 -6.67 6.44
C ASN A 33 9.90 -6.34 5.62
N VAL A 34 10.93 -5.83 6.28
CA VAL A 34 12.20 -5.50 5.63
C VAL A 34 13.30 -6.32 6.29
N HIS A 35 14.03 -7.10 5.49
CA HIS A 35 15.12 -7.92 5.99
C HIS A 35 16.27 -7.94 4.99
N LYS A 36 17.44 -7.44 5.41
CA LYS A 36 18.68 -7.46 4.61
C LYS A 36 18.49 -6.93 3.17
N GLY A 37 17.80 -5.79 3.03
CA GLY A 37 17.52 -5.17 1.73
C GLY A 37 16.39 -5.80 0.92
N LYS A 38 15.72 -6.83 1.45
CA LYS A 38 14.51 -7.41 0.85
C LYS A 38 13.27 -6.83 1.52
N ALA A 39 12.40 -6.20 0.76
CA ALA A 39 11.11 -5.71 1.23
C ALA A 39 9.99 -6.64 0.77
N GLU A 40 9.23 -7.17 1.73
CA GLU A 40 7.98 -7.87 1.48
C GLU A 40 6.81 -6.99 1.90
N VAL A 41 5.93 -6.67 0.96
CA VAL A 41 4.71 -5.90 1.19
C VAL A 41 3.51 -6.83 1.05
N ARG A 42 2.76 -7.01 2.13
CA ARG A 42 1.47 -7.69 2.12
C ARG A 42 0.36 -6.66 1.97
N MET A 43 -0.42 -6.77 0.90
CA MET A 43 -1.51 -5.84 0.62
C MET A 43 -2.76 -6.56 0.11
N THR A 44 -3.90 -5.88 0.19
CA THR A 44 -5.20 -6.36 -0.26
C THR A 44 -5.86 -5.33 -1.18
N PHE A 45 -7.00 -5.68 -1.77
CA PHE A 45 -7.82 -4.79 -2.59
C PHE A 45 -9.28 -4.82 -2.15
N THR A 46 -10.01 -3.77 -2.54
CA THR A 46 -11.46 -3.67 -2.31
C THR A 46 -12.23 -4.77 -3.05
N THR A 47 -11.74 -5.20 -4.23
CA THR A 47 -12.30 -6.28 -5.04
C THR A 47 -11.23 -7.07 -5.81
N PRO A 48 -11.40 -8.38 -6.02
CA PRO A 48 -10.43 -9.23 -6.72
C PRO A 48 -10.42 -9.07 -8.25
N ALA A 49 -11.45 -8.45 -8.83
CA ALA A 49 -11.61 -8.30 -10.28
C ALA A 49 -11.20 -6.91 -10.80
N CYS A 50 -10.54 -6.08 -9.99
CA CYS A 50 -10.23 -4.72 -10.41
C CYS A 50 -9.13 -4.71 -11.49
N PRO A 51 -9.38 -4.16 -12.70
CA PRO A 51 -8.37 -4.09 -13.76
C PRO A 51 -7.16 -3.23 -13.37
N MET A 52 -7.33 -2.33 -12.40
CA MET A 52 -6.27 -1.46 -11.90
C MET A 52 -5.38 -2.11 -10.84
N LEU A 53 -5.70 -3.32 -10.37
CA LEU A 53 -4.91 -4.05 -9.38
C LEU A 53 -3.44 -4.16 -9.82
N ASN A 54 -3.21 -4.60 -11.06
CA ASN A 54 -1.86 -4.75 -11.60
C ASN A 54 -1.10 -3.41 -11.67
N LEU A 55 -1.80 -2.32 -11.97
CA LEU A 55 -1.21 -0.98 -12.02
C LEU A 55 -0.79 -0.53 -10.62
N ILE A 56 -1.64 -0.71 -9.61
CA ILE A 56 -1.34 -0.32 -8.23
C ILE A 56 -0.20 -1.18 -7.68
N VAL A 57 -0.19 -2.49 -7.95
CA VAL A 57 0.92 -3.39 -7.58
C VAL A 57 2.23 -2.92 -8.20
N SER A 58 2.24 -2.63 -9.51
CA SER A 58 3.43 -2.09 -10.18
C SER A 58 3.93 -0.80 -9.54
N LYS A 59 3.02 0.14 -9.25
CA LYS A 59 3.38 1.40 -8.59
C LYS A 59 3.94 1.17 -7.18
N VAL A 60 3.39 0.23 -6.43
CA VAL A 60 3.92 -0.19 -5.12
C VAL A 60 5.33 -0.75 -5.27
N GLU A 61 5.55 -1.67 -6.21
CA GLU A 61 6.88 -2.24 -6.46
C GLU A 61 7.90 -1.15 -6.83
N GLU A 62 7.53 -0.25 -7.74
CA GLU A 62 8.38 0.87 -8.15
C GLU A 62 8.70 1.82 -7.00
N ALA A 63 7.71 2.19 -6.18
CA ALA A 63 7.90 3.09 -5.05
C ALA A 63 8.86 2.49 -4.02
N VAL A 64 8.67 1.21 -3.68
CA VAL A 64 9.53 0.52 -2.70
C VAL A 64 10.94 0.28 -3.24
N ASN A 65 11.08 0.00 -4.54
CA ASN A 65 12.39 -0.20 -5.17
C ASN A 65 13.23 1.10 -5.23
N ARG A 66 12.58 2.27 -5.18
CA ARG A 66 13.28 3.56 -5.09
C ARG A 66 13.80 3.88 -3.69
N VAL A 67 13.39 3.12 -2.67
CA VAL A 67 13.88 3.31 -1.30
C VAL A 67 15.35 2.86 -1.22
N GLY A 68 16.23 3.79 -0.86
CA GLY A 68 17.66 3.55 -0.77
C GLY A 68 17.99 2.42 0.22
N GLY A 69 18.62 1.35 -0.26
CA GLY A 69 18.97 0.18 0.54
C GLY A 69 18.03 -1.02 0.38
N ILE A 70 16.99 -0.91 -0.45
CA ILE A 70 16.23 -2.05 -0.97
C ILE A 70 16.89 -2.56 -2.26
N SER A 71 17.07 -3.87 -2.35
CA SER A 71 17.61 -4.57 -3.51
C SER A 71 16.63 -5.55 -4.14
N GLU A 72 15.59 -5.95 -3.41
CA GLU A 72 14.55 -6.85 -3.88
C GLU A 72 13.21 -6.46 -3.25
N VAL A 73 12.15 -6.43 -4.06
CA VAL A 73 10.78 -6.16 -3.62
C VAL A 73 9.90 -7.35 -3.98
N SER A 74 9.04 -7.75 -3.04
CA SER A 74 8.02 -8.76 -3.27
C SER A 74 6.68 -8.25 -2.75
N VAL A 75 5.70 -8.14 -3.63
CA VAL A 75 4.32 -7.80 -3.27
C VAL A 75 3.50 -9.08 -3.18
N LYS A 76 2.87 -9.30 -2.03
CA LYS A 76 1.97 -10.42 -1.77
C LYS A 76 0.54 -9.92 -1.61
N LEU A 77 -0.32 -10.39 -2.50
CA LEU A 77 -1.76 -10.17 -2.41
C LEU A 77 -2.36 -11.12 -1.38
N VAL A 78 -3.01 -10.55 -0.38
CA VAL A 78 -3.74 -11.29 0.66
C VAL A 78 -5.20 -10.88 0.63
N TRP A 79 -6.08 -11.87 0.74
CA TRP A 79 -7.53 -11.66 0.73
C TRP A 79 -8.16 -11.92 2.10
N ASP A 80 -7.39 -12.47 3.04
CA ASP A 80 -7.80 -12.73 4.41
C ASP A 80 -6.92 -11.93 5.39
N PRO A 81 -7.51 -11.15 6.31
CA PRO A 81 -8.95 -10.83 6.37
C PRO A 81 -9.40 -9.97 5.17
N PRO A 82 -10.68 -10.03 4.76
CA PRO A 82 -11.18 -9.19 3.68
C PRO A 82 -11.09 -7.71 4.05
N TRP A 83 -10.85 -6.86 3.04
CA TRP A 83 -10.83 -5.42 3.25
C TRP A 83 -12.22 -4.91 3.62
N SER A 84 -12.27 -3.87 4.46
CA SER A 84 -13.50 -3.13 4.74
C SER A 84 -13.20 -1.63 4.91
N PRO A 85 -14.17 -0.74 4.62
CA PRO A 85 -14.01 0.71 4.79
C PRO A 85 -13.64 1.16 6.22
N GLN A 86 -13.86 0.30 7.23
CA GLN A 86 -13.45 0.57 8.61
C GLN A 86 -11.93 0.68 8.77
N ARG A 87 -11.15 0.12 7.82
CA ARG A 87 -9.69 0.19 7.79
C ARG A 87 -9.13 1.52 7.28
N ILE A 88 -9.99 2.37 6.68
CA ILE A 88 -9.57 3.67 6.16
C ILE A 88 -9.11 4.55 7.33
N SER A 89 -7.95 5.18 7.19
CA SER A 89 -7.41 6.10 8.18
C SER A 89 -8.32 7.32 8.37
N GLU A 90 -8.19 8.04 9.48
CA GLU A 90 -8.95 9.29 9.68
C GLU A 90 -8.63 10.33 8.60
N ALA A 91 -7.39 10.35 8.09
CA ALA A 91 -7.00 11.19 6.96
C ALA A 91 -7.71 10.76 5.66
N GLY A 92 -7.76 9.46 5.37
CA GLY A 92 -8.49 8.92 4.22
C GLY A 92 -9.99 9.18 4.30
N LYS A 93 -10.61 9.04 5.48
CA LYS A 93 -12.03 9.35 5.69
C LYS A 93 -12.32 10.82 5.41
N ARG A 94 -11.46 11.73 5.86
CA ARG A 94 -11.58 13.17 5.57
C ARG A 94 -11.46 13.46 4.07
N ALA A 95 -10.51 12.81 3.39
CA ALA A 95 -10.34 12.96 1.94
C ALA A 95 -11.58 12.48 1.15
N LEU A 96 -12.26 11.42 1.61
CA LEU A 96 -13.53 10.95 1.04
C LEU A 96 -14.76 11.77 1.45
N GLY A 97 -14.61 12.78 2.32
CA GLY A 97 -15.73 13.58 2.80
C GLY A 97 -16.57 12.93 3.90
N PHE A 98 -16.09 11.89 4.57
CA PHE A 98 -16.78 11.27 5.72
C PHE A 98 -16.71 12.10 7.02
N GLY A 99 -16.02 13.23 7.02
CA GLY A 99 -15.90 14.13 8.18
C GLY A 99 -16.39 15.53 7.85
N LYS A 100 -17.60 15.87 8.29
CA LYS A 100 -18.05 17.25 8.49
C LYS A 100 -17.96 17.58 9.98
#